data_AF-A0A6M8VI94-F1
#
_entry.id   AF-A0A6M8VI94-F1
#
_cell.length_a   1.000
_cell.length_b   1.000
_cell.length_c   1.000
_cell.angle_alpha   90.00
_cell.angle_beta   90.00
_cell.angle_gamma   90.00
#
_symmetry.space_group_name_H-M   'P 1'
#
loop_
_entity.id
_entity.type
_entity.pdbx_description
1 polymer ?
#
loop_
_entity_poly.entity_id
_entity_poly.type
_entity_poly.pdbx_seq_one_letter_code
_entity_poly.pdbx_strand_id
1 'polypeptide(L)'
;MSEAQDSFQFGIQDSEDLLAHFDAINCQPPPENAEVLKRASLVMALTAWETYVEDRVEEALSKKLAIVSGSYAGNFILRRLANDLKTFHNPDSNKTRRLFLEYLEVDVTEGWSWANMDPAKAKKTLDAWLKKRGDAVHRAKKPTNGSPSKHLVKREELVKVIRFVKELVVATEKHLASRL
;
A
#
# COMPACT_ATOMS: atom_id res chain seq x y z
N MET A 1 14.46 -1.12 -12.00
CA MET A 1 13.39 -1.51 -11.06
C MET A 1 14.07 -1.71 -9.72
N SER A 2 13.49 -1.23 -8.62
CA SER A 2 13.98 -1.53 -7.28
C SER A 2 13.56 -2.94 -6.85
N GLU A 3 14.29 -3.53 -5.91
CA GLU A 3 13.90 -4.84 -5.36
C GLU A 3 12.55 -4.73 -4.64
N ALA A 4 12.31 -3.59 -3.97
CA ALA A 4 11.00 -3.28 -3.37
C ALA A 4 9.85 -3.28 -4.40
N GLN A 5 10.07 -2.72 -5.60
CA GLN A 5 9.06 -2.73 -6.67
C GLN A 5 8.80 -4.15 -7.20
N ASP A 6 9.84 -4.97 -7.31
CA ASP A 6 9.70 -6.37 -7.73
C ASP A 6 8.89 -7.18 -6.70
N SER A 7 9.24 -7.05 -5.41
CA SER A 7 8.50 -7.67 -4.30
C SER A 7 7.05 -7.21 -4.24
N PHE A 8 6.78 -5.91 -4.49
CA PHE A 8 5.43 -5.39 -4.61
C PHE A 8 4.62 -6.07 -5.72
N GLN A 9 5.24 -6.34 -6.87
CA GLN A 9 4.56 -6.97 -8.01
C GLN A 9 4.13 -8.41 -7.69
N PHE A 10 4.88 -9.12 -6.84
CA PHE A 10 4.44 -10.40 -6.29
C PHE A 10 3.33 -10.22 -5.25
N GLY A 11 3.50 -9.32 -4.28
CA GLY A 11 2.52 -9.11 -3.21
C GLY A 11 1.15 -8.61 -3.70
N ILE A 12 1.11 -7.78 -4.74
CA ILE A 12 -0.15 -7.28 -5.31
C ILE A 12 -0.91 -8.38 -6.07
N GLN A 13 -0.23 -9.42 -6.55
CA GLN A 13 -0.86 -10.54 -7.27
C GLN A 13 -1.88 -11.27 -6.40
N ASP A 14 -1.61 -11.43 -5.09
CA ASP A 14 -2.56 -12.02 -4.14
C ASP A 14 -3.92 -11.30 -4.15
N SER A 15 -3.89 -9.96 -4.26
CA SER A 15 -5.12 -9.16 -4.35
C SER A 15 -5.88 -9.38 -5.66
N GLU A 16 -5.15 -9.55 -6.76
CA GLU A 16 -5.69 -9.81 -8.09
C GLU A 16 -6.30 -11.22 -8.19
N ASP A 17 -5.62 -12.22 -7.62
CA ASP A 17 -6.08 -13.60 -7.59
C ASP A 17 -7.34 -13.75 -6.73
N LEU A 18 -7.41 -13.05 -5.57
CA LEU A 18 -8.62 -13.00 -4.75
C LEU A 18 -9.81 -12.37 -5.49
N LEU A 19 -9.56 -11.33 -6.30
CA LEU A 19 -10.59 -10.72 -7.14
C LEU A 19 -11.02 -11.66 -8.27
N ALA A 20 -10.08 -12.35 -8.92
CA ALA A 20 -10.37 -13.33 -9.96
C ALA A 20 -11.18 -14.52 -9.40
N HIS A 21 -10.83 -14.99 -8.21
CA HIS A 21 -11.61 -16.02 -7.51
C HIS A 21 -13.01 -15.55 -7.17
N PHE A 22 -13.17 -14.31 -6.70
CA PHE A 22 -14.50 -13.72 -6.52
C PHE A 22 -15.29 -13.75 -7.82
N ASP A 23 -14.70 -13.33 -8.94
CA ASP A 23 -15.37 -13.30 -10.24
C ASP A 23 -15.78 -14.70 -10.73
N ALA A 24 -14.94 -15.71 -10.50
CA ALA A 24 -15.21 -17.09 -10.90
C ALA A 24 -16.38 -17.72 -10.14
N ILE A 25 -16.56 -17.38 -8.86
CA ILE A 25 -17.63 -17.95 -8.01
C ILE A 25 -18.89 -17.08 -7.96
N ASN A 26 -18.86 -15.88 -8.55
CA ASN A 26 -19.97 -14.94 -8.50
C ASN A 26 -21.11 -15.36 -9.45
N CYS A 27 -21.83 -16.40 -9.07
CA CYS A 27 -23.09 -16.82 -9.68
C CYS A 27 -24.26 -15.98 -9.16
N GLN A 28 -25.43 -16.05 -9.81
CA GLN A 28 -26.66 -15.47 -9.25
C GLN A 28 -27.52 -16.57 -8.58
N PRO A 29 -27.80 -16.49 -7.27
CA PRO A 29 -27.31 -15.50 -6.29
C PRO A 29 -25.85 -15.75 -5.85
N PRO A 30 -25.10 -14.70 -5.42
CA PRO A 30 -23.72 -14.84 -4.98
C PRO A 30 -23.60 -15.73 -3.73
N PRO A 31 -22.54 -16.54 -3.61
CA PRO A 31 -22.25 -17.28 -2.37
C PRO A 31 -22.09 -16.34 -1.17
N GLU A 32 -22.60 -16.72 0.00
CA GLU A 32 -22.57 -15.90 1.21
C GLU A 32 -21.13 -15.53 1.66
N ASN A 33 -20.16 -16.40 1.34
CA ASN A 33 -18.75 -16.21 1.64
C ASN A 33 -17.98 -15.35 0.60
N ALA A 34 -18.57 -15.05 -0.56
CA ALA A 34 -17.89 -14.30 -1.63
C ALA A 34 -17.46 -12.89 -1.18
N GLU A 35 -18.16 -12.30 -0.22
CA GLU A 35 -17.79 -11.01 0.38
C GLU A 35 -16.47 -11.03 1.14
N VAL A 36 -16.05 -12.19 1.67
CA VAL A 36 -14.78 -12.33 2.37
C VAL A 36 -13.62 -12.11 1.41
N LEU A 37 -13.72 -12.63 0.18
CA LEU A 37 -12.69 -12.48 -0.85
C LEU A 37 -12.47 -11.02 -1.20
N LYS A 38 -13.55 -10.24 -1.32
CA LYS A 38 -13.45 -8.81 -1.58
C LYS A 38 -12.78 -8.03 -0.45
N ARG A 39 -13.10 -8.34 0.82
CA ARG A 39 -12.44 -7.69 1.96
C ARG A 39 -10.98 -8.09 2.05
N ALA A 40 -10.67 -9.37 1.87
CA ALA A 40 -9.29 -9.87 1.86
C ALA A 40 -8.48 -9.21 0.74
N SER A 41 -9.02 -9.11 -0.48
CA SER A 41 -8.37 -8.45 -1.62
C SER A 41 -8.01 -6.99 -1.33
N LEU A 42 -8.91 -6.21 -0.71
CA LEU A 42 -8.61 -4.84 -0.28
C LEU A 42 -7.47 -4.77 0.74
N VAL A 43 -7.47 -5.68 1.72
CA VAL A 43 -6.42 -5.76 2.74
C VAL A 43 -5.09 -6.08 2.08
N MET A 44 -5.04 -7.13 1.25
CA MET A 44 -3.81 -7.56 0.56
C MET A 44 -3.24 -6.46 -0.34
N ALA A 45 -4.08 -5.73 -1.10
CA ALA A 45 -3.59 -4.64 -1.96
C ALA A 45 -2.88 -3.53 -1.17
N LEU A 46 -3.45 -3.14 -0.03
CA LEU A 46 -2.89 -2.06 0.79
C LEU A 46 -1.74 -2.54 1.67
N THR A 47 -1.72 -3.82 2.06
CA THR A 47 -0.58 -4.45 2.72
C THR A 47 0.62 -4.55 1.78
N ALA A 48 0.42 -4.95 0.52
CA ALA A 48 1.49 -4.96 -0.48
C ALA A 48 2.11 -3.57 -0.67
N TRP A 49 1.29 -2.52 -0.71
CA TRP A 49 1.78 -1.14 -0.76
C TRP A 49 2.51 -0.71 0.52
N GLU A 50 2.03 -1.08 1.70
CA GLU A 50 2.69 -0.80 3.00
C GLU A 50 4.08 -1.44 3.04
N THR A 51 4.19 -2.73 2.70
CA THR A 51 5.47 -3.43 2.58
C THR A 51 6.41 -2.78 1.57
N TYR A 52 5.89 -2.39 0.40
CA TYR A 52 6.69 -1.64 -0.59
C TYR A 52 7.29 -0.37 0.00
N VAL A 53 6.53 0.41 0.77
CA VAL A 53 7.02 1.67 1.36
C VAL A 53 8.17 1.41 2.34
N GLU A 54 8.04 0.38 3.17
CA GLU A 54 9.05 -0.04 4.15
C GLU A 54 10.33 -0.51 3.45
N ASP A 55 10.21 -1.47 2.54
CA ASP A 55 11.34 -2.03 1.78
C ASP A 55 12.03 -0.93 0.96
N ARG A 56 11.24 -0.05 0.34
CA ARG A 56 11.78 0.96 -0.57
C ARG A 56 12.62 2.00 0.15
N VAL A 57 12.20 2.46 1.33
CA VAL A 57 13.01 3.42 2.11
C VAL A 57 14.30 2.76 2.63
N GLU A 58 14.21 1.50 3.07
CA GLU A 58 15.37 0.74 3.53
C GLU A 58 16.38 0.50 2.41
N GLU A 59 15.91 0.11 1.23
CA GLU A 59 16.74 -0.09 0.04
C GLU A 59 17.46 1.22 -0.37
N ALA A 60 16.74 2.34 -0.44
CA ALA A 60 17.34 3.63 -0.78
C ALA A 60 18.36 4.10 0.26
N LEU A 61 18.04 3.98 1.54
CA LEU A 61 18.92 4.43 2.60
C LEU A 61 20.20 3.59 2.65
N SER A 62 20.07 2.27 2.49
CA SER A 62 21.21 1.35 2.42
C SER A 62 22.15 1.71 1.27
N LYS A 63 21.59 2.06 0.10
CA LYS A 63 22.36 2.57 -1.04
C LYS A 63 23.04 3.92 -0.74
N LYS A 64 22.33 4.88 -0.13
CA LYS A 64 22.87 6.20 0.25
C LYS A 64 24.02 6.08 1.26
N LEU A 65 23.95 5.11 2.17
CA LEU A 65 24.95 4.87 3.21
C LEU A 65 26.07 3.91 2.81
N ALA A 66 26.10 3.40 1.57
CA ALA A 66 27.06 2.38 1.14
C ALA A 66 28.53 2.78 1.38
N ILE A 67 28.86 4.06 1.18
CA ILE A 67 30.23 4.59 1.38
C ILE A 67 30.66 4.56 2.85
N VAL A 68 29.70 4.70 3.77
CA VAL A 68 29.93 4.70 5.23
C VAL A 68 29.48 3.39 5.87
N SER A 69 29.28 2.34 5.07
CA SER A 69 28.88 1.02 5.55
C SER A 69 29.91 0.46 6.53
N GLY A 70 29.42 -0.11 7.64
CA GLY A 70 30.26 -0.59 8.73
C GLY A 70 30.75 0.48 9.72
N SER A 71 30.58 1.78 9.41
CA SER A 71 30.85 2.84 10.38
C SER A 71 29.83 2.86 11.51
N TYR A 72 30.21 3.39 12.68
CA TYR A 72 29.28 3.58 13.79
C TYR A 72 28.07 4.44 13.38
N ALA A 73 28.31 5.53 12.63
CA ALA A 73 27.26 6.44 12.16
C ALA A 73 26.30 5.74 11.20
N GLY A 74 26.81 5.03 10.18
CA GLY A 74 25.98 4.27 9.24
C GLY A 74 25.14 3.20 9.95
N ASN A 75 25.76 2.42 10.84
CA ASN A 75 25.07 1.40 11.63
C ASN A 75 24.05 1.98 12.62
N PHE A 76 24.28 3.20 13.13
CA PHE A 76 23.32 3.88 13.99
C PHE A 76 22.08 4.31 13.19
N ILE A 77 22.27 4.92 12.01
CA ILE A 77 21.18 5.38 11.16
C ILE A 77 20.31 4.20 10.68
N LEU A 78 20.92 3.11 10.20
CA LEU A 78 20.18 1.91 9.77
C LEU A 78 19.37 1.28 10.91
N ARG A 79 19.96 1.18 12.12
CA ARG A 79 19.23 0.67 13.30
C ARG A 79 18.07 1.57 13.71
N ARG A 80 18.22 2.89 13.56
CA ARG A 80 17.13 3.83 13.83
C ARG A 80 15.98 3.61 12.84
N LEU A 81 16.26 3.53 11.54
CA LEU A 81 15.24 3.22 10.53
C LEU A 81 14.51 1.92 10.88
N ALA A 82 15.26 0.84 11.15
CA ALA A 82 14.68 -0.45 11.51
C ALA A 82 13.78 -0.40 12.75
N ASN A 83 14.06 0.48 13.72
CA ASN A 83 13.19 0.67 14.88
C ASN A 83 11.95 1.51 14.56
N ASP A 84 12.08 2.52 13.71
CA ASP A 84 10.95 3.34 13.27
C ASP A 84 9.97 2.51 12.44
N LEU A 85 10.48 1.66 11.53
CA LEU A 85 9.69 0.74 10.70
C LEU A 85 8.88 -0.26 11.54
N LYS A 86 9.42 -0.75 12.67
CA LYS A 86 8.66 -1.60 13.60
C LYS A 86 7.40 -0.94 14.16
N THR A 87 7.33 0.39 14.14
CA THR A 87 6.16 1.16 14.62
C THR A 87 5.38 1.82 13.49
N PHE A 88 5.76 1.57 12.24
CA PHE A 88 5.17 2.18 11.04
C PHE A 88 3.81 1.55 10.67
N HIS A 89 3.03 1.14 11.65
CA HIS A 89 1.72 0.54 11.43
C HIS A 89 0.69 1.57 10.96
N ASN A 90 -0.20 1.13 10.06
CA ASN A 90 -1.24 1.99 9.47
C ASN A 90 -0.63 3.27 8.87
N PRO A 91 0.27 3.12 7.88
CA PRO A 91 0.84 4.26 7.20
C PRO A 91 -0.25 5.02 6.47
N ASP A 92 -0.18 6.34 6.53
CA ASP A 92 -0.95 7.25 5.69
C ASP A 92 0.01 8.08 4.83
N SER A 93 -0.54 8.94 3.99
CA SER A 93 0.25 9.82 3.14
C SER A 93 1.26 10.69 3.92
N ASN A 94 0.89 11.16 5.12
CA ASN A 94 1.75 12.03 5.94
C ASN A 94 2.87 11.26 6.64
N LYS A 95 2.58 10.07 7.17
CA LYS A 95 3.59 9.17 7.77
C LYS A 95 4.61 8.75 6.71
N THR A 96 4.13 8.36 5.53
CA THR A 96 4.98 8.01 4.38
C THR A 96 5.87 9.18 3.97
N ARG A 97 5.29 10.37 3.85
CA ARG A 97 6.04 11.61 3.57
C ARG A 97 7.14 11.86 4.59
N ARG A 98 6.81 11.79 5.89
CA ARG A 98 7.77 12.05 6.97
C ARG A 98 8.93 11.07 6.95
N LEU A 99 8.62 9.78 6.77
CA LEU A 99 9.62 8.72 6.70
C LEU A 99 10.65 8.98 5.57
N PHE A 100 10.18 9.29 4.36
CA PHE A 100 11.06 9.57 3.24
C PHE A 100 11.85 10.89 3.40
N LEU A 101 11.25 11.92 3.99
CA LEU A 101 11.97 13.16 4.29
C LEU A 101 13.07 12.98 5.33
N GLU A 102 12.78 12.22 6.40
CA GLU A 102 13.72 12.03 7.51
C GLU A 102 14.96 11.23 7.08
N TYR A 103 14.78 10.21 6.27
CA TYR A 103 15.86 9.30 5.90
C TYR A 103 16.51 9.60 4.55
N LEU A 104 15.75 10.12 3.59
CA LEU A 104 16.22 10.33 2.22
C LEU A 104 16.28 11.79 1.83
N GLU A 105 15.71 12.71 2.63
CA GLU A 105 15.57 14.14 2.33
C GLU A 105 14.72 14.41 1.08
N VAL A 106 13.79 13.49 0.79
CA VAL A 106 12.91 13.55 -0.39
C VAL A 106 11.45 13.53 0.06
N ASP A 107 10.67 14.52 -0.38
CA ASP A 107 9.21 14.46 -0.26
C ASP A 107 8.63 13.58 -1.38
N VAL A 108 8.54 12.28 -1.10
CA VAL A 108 8.04 11.29 -2.07
C VAL A 108 6.64 11.59 -2.59
N THR A 109 5.82 12.31 -1.81
CA THR A 109 4.42 12.58 -2.15
C THR A 109 4.27 13.62 -3.24
N GLU A 110 5.27 14.47 -3.47
CA GLU A 110 5.30 15.39 -4.62
C GLU A 110 5.33 14.63 -5.94
N GLY A 111 5.88 13.41 -5.93
CA GLY A 111 5.96 12.53 -7.09
C GLY A 111 4.66 11.83 -7.46
N TRP A 112 3.65 11.86 -6.58
CA TRP A 112 2.40 11.13 -6.76
C TRP A 112 1.47 11.82 -7.77
N SER A 113 1.92 11.84 -9.03
CA SER A 113 1.17 12.40 -10.15
C SER A 113 1.20 11.50 -11.37
N TRP A 114 0.01 11.23 -11.92
CA TRP A 114 -0.18 10.46 -13.14
C TRP A 114 -1.56 10.77 -13.72
N ALA A 115 -1.66 10.89 -15.05
CA ALA A 115 -2.91 11.22 -15.75
C ALA A 115 -3.67 12.41 -15.09
N ASN A 116 -4.89 12.17 -14.58
CA ASN A 116 -5.74 13.16 -13.89
C ASN A 116 -5.64 13.07 -12.35
N MET A 117 -4.50 12.58 -11.86
CA MET A 117 -4.15 12.50 -10.44
C MET A 117 -3.01 13.46 -10.14
N ASP A 118 -3.29 14.47 -9.32
CA ASP A 118 -2.27 15.34 -8.72
C ASP A 118 -1.88 14.84 -7.32
N PRO A 119 -0.75 15.30 -6.76
CA PRO A 119 -0.29 14.89 -5.43
C PRO A 119 -1.34 15.06 -4.32
N ALA A 120 -2.12 16.14 -4.30
CA ALA A 120 -3.11 16.37 -3.26
C ALA A 120 -4.25 15.34 -3.34
N LYS A 121 -4.71 15.05 -4.56
CA LYS A 121 -5.73 14.05 -4.83
C LYS A 121 -5.24 12.63 -4.57
N ALA A 122 -3.99 12.32 -4.91
CA ALA A 122 -3.37 11.03 -4.63
C ALA A 122 -3.33 10.75 -3.12
N LYS A 123 -2.83 11.71 -2.32
CA LYS A 123 -2.79 11.63 -0.85
C LYS A 123 -4.18 11.39 -0.27
N LYS A 124 -5.17 12.21 -0.65
CA LYS A 124 -6.55 12.08 -0.20
C LYS A 124 -7.17 10.72 -0.58
N THR A 125 -6.86 10.22 -1.78
CA THR A 125 -7.37 8.93 -2.27
C THR A 125 -6.77 7.75 -1.52
N LEU A 126 -5.46 7.77 -1.30
CA LEU A 126 -4.76 6.76 -0.50
C LEU A 126 -5.32 6.69 0.92
N ASP A 127 -5.40 7.84 1.61
CA ASP A 127 -5.90 7.91 2.99
C ASP A 127 -7.36 7.41 3.11
N ALA A 128 -8.18 7.66 2.08
CA ALA A 128 -9.53 7.14 2.00
C ALA A 128 -9.56 5.60 1.86
N TRP A 129 -8.67 5.01 1.06
CA TRP A 129 -8.56 3.56 0.94
C TRP A 129 -8.06 2.89 2.21
N LEU A 130 -7.06 3.48 2.87
CA LEU A 130 -6.54 3.00 4.16
C LEU A 130 -7.60 3.04 5.26
N LYS A 131 -8.40 4.10 5.31
CA LYS A 131 -9.57 4.16 6.20
C LYS A 131 -10.55 3.04 5.91
N LYS A 132 -10.86 2.80 4.63
CA LYS A 132 -11.77 1.74 4.20
C LYS A 132 -11.24 0.33 4.53
N ARG A 133 -9.92 0.11 4.46
CA ARG A 133 -9.27 -1.12 4.96
C ARG A 133 -9.55 -1.33 6.44
N GLY A 134 -9.35 -0.30 7.25
CA GLY A 134 -9.64 -0.35 8.69
C GLY A 134 -11.11 -0.72 8.95
N ASP A 135 -12.04 -0.12 8.22
CA ASP A 135 -13.46 -0.47 8.31
C ASP A 135 -13.74 -1.91 7.86
N ALA A 136 -13.05 -2.41 6.82
CA ALA A 136 -13.19 -3.77 6.33
C ALA A 136 -12.72 -4.84 7.32
N VAL A 137 -11.67 -4.54 8.10
CA VAL A 137 -11.13 -5.43 9.12
C VAL A 137 -11.94 -5.36 10.42
N HIS A 138 -12.26 -4.15 10.90
CA HIS A 138 -12.83 -3.97 12.24
C HIS A 138 -14.36 -3.96 12.30
N ARG A 139 -15.05 -3.64 11.19
CA ARG A 139 -16.52 -3.46 11.16
C ARG A 139 -17.23 -4.48 10.27
N ALA A 140 -16.66 -5.67 10.09
CA ALA A 140 -17.37 -6.77 9.45
C ALA A 140 -18.64 -7.11 10.26
N LYS A 141 -19.80 -6.60 9.82
CA LYS A 141 -21.07 -6.81 10.51
C LYS A 141 -21.47 -8.28 10.41
N LYS A 142 -21.86 -8.87 11.54
CA LYS A 142 -22.63 -10.13 11.53
C LYS A 142 -23.96 -9.89 10.81
N PRO A 143 -24.46 -10.83 9.99
CA PRO A 143 -25.77 -10.70 9.36
C PRO A 143 -26.82 -10.49 10.46
N THR A 144 -27.51 -9.35 10.44
CA THR A 144 -28.67 -9.10 11.31
C THR A 144 -29.91 -9.63 10.62
N ASN A 145 -30.58 -10.60 11.28
CA ASN A 145 -31.92 -11.12 11.02
C ASN A 145 -32.53 -10.76 9.65
N GLY A 146 -32.23 -11.58 8.65
CA GLY A 146 -33.00 -11.65 7.40
C GLY A 146 -32.82 -10.51 6.39
N SER A 147 -31.95 -9.54 6.63
CA SER A 147 -31.63 -8.49 5.65
C SER A 147 -30.18 -8.59 5.17
N PRO A 148 -29.93 -8.69 3.84
CA PRO A 148 -28.57 -8.81 3.31
C PRO A 148 -27.75 -7.60 3.74
N SER A 149 -26.62 -7.85 4.41
CA SER A 149 -25.71 -6.81 4.86
C SER A 149 -25.16 -6.07 3.63
N LYS A 150 -25.39 -4.75 3.57
CA LYS A 150 -24.93 -3.90 2.47
C LYS A 150 -23.42 -4.12 2.25
N HIS A 151 -23.05 -4.59 1.07
CA HIS A 151 -21.67 -4.91 0.71
C HIS A 151 -20.72 -3.75 1.05
N LEU A 152 -19.75 -4.00 1.93
CA LEU A 152 -18.84 -2.96 2.41
C LEU A 152 -17.83 -2.54 1.32
N VAL A 153 -17.44 -3.48 0.47
CA VAL A 153 -16.51 -3.28 -0.65
C VAL A 153 -17.16 -3.80 -1.92
N LYS A 154 -17.30 -2.94 -2.94
CA LYS A 154 -17.79 -3.32 -4.26
C LYS A 154 -16.64 -3.79 -5.15
N ARG A 155 -16.94 -4.62 -6.14
CA ARG A 155 -15.97 -5.14 -7.11
C ARG A 155 -15.26 -4.00 -7.86
N GLU A 156 -16.01 -3.00 -8.32
CA GLU A 156 -15.46 -1.86 -9.08
C GLU A 156 -14.52 -1.01 -8.23
N GLU A 157 -14.73 -0.99 -6.90
CA GLU A 157 -13.85 -0.30 -5.97
C GLU A 157 -12.54 -1.07 -5.80
N LEU A 158 -12.56 -2.41 -5.83
CA LEU A 158 -11.35 -3.23 -5.79
C LEU A 158 -10.47 -3.04 -7.02
N VAL A 159 -11.08 -3.08 -8.20
CA VAL A 159 -10.35 -2.80 -9.44
C VAL A 159 -9.69 -1.42 -9.38
N LYS A 160 -10.40 -0.42 -8.82
CA LYS A 160 -9.86 0.93 -8.65
C LYS A 160 -8.72 1.00 -7.64
N VAL A 161 -8.81 0.34 -6.49
CA VAL A 161 -7.73 0.38 -5.49
C VAL A 161 -6.49 -0.34 -5.97
N ILE A 162 -6.62 -1.53 -6.60
CA ILE A 162 -5.49 -2.29 -7.14
C ILE A 162 -4.75 -1.44 -8.19
N ARG A 163 -5.49 -0.88 -9.15
CA ARG A 163 -4.89 0.03 -10.14
C ARG A 163 -4.25 1.24 -9.48
N PHE A 164 -4.92 1.86 -8.51
CA PHE A 164 -4.40 3.03 -7.82
C PHE A 164 -3.07 2.75 -7.12
N VAL A 165 -2.93 1.65 -6.37
CA VAL A 165 -1.68 1.33 -5.68
C VAL A 165 -0.55 0.99 -6.65
N LYS A 166 -0.85 0.32 -7.78
CA LYS A 166 0.14 0.08 -8.84
C LYS A 166 0.68 1.38 -9.43
N GLU A 167 -0.19 2.32 -9.79
CA GLU A 167 0.21 3.62 -10.32
C GLU A 167 0.97 4.45 -9.27
N LEU A 168 0.58 4.36 -8.00
CA LEU A 168 1.24 5.03 -6.89
C LEU A 168 2.69 4.54 -6.71
N VAL A 169 2.92 3.23 -6.81
CA VAL A 169 4.27 2.64 -6.79
C VAL A 169 5.09 3.12 -7.98
N VAL A 170 4.53 3.06 -9.20
CA VAL A 170 5.21 3.54 -10.41
C VAL A 170 5.60 5.03 -10.30
N ALA A 171 4.69 5.86 -9.81
CA ALA A 171 4.93 7.29 -9.62
C ALA A 171 6.02 7.54 -8.56
N THR A 172 6.01 6.76 -7.48
CA THR A 172 7.03 6.80 -6.43
C THR A 172 8.41 6.43 -6.97
N GLU A 173 8.52 5.32 -7.71
CA GLU A 173 9.78 4.87 -8.32
C GLU A 173 10.34 5.93 -9.27
N LYS A 174 9.50 6.48 -10.15
CA LYS A 174 9.90 7.53 -11.09
C LYS A 174 10.43 8.77 -10.37
N HIS A 175 9.80 9.17 -9.27
CA HIS A 175 10.19 10.35 -8.52
C HIS A 175 11.49 10.17 -7.74
N LEU A 176 11.70 8.98 -7.16
CA LEU A 176 12.94 8.64 -6.45
C LEU A 176 14.12 8.48 -7.41
N ALA A 177 13.90 7.86 -8.57
CA ALA A 177 14.94 7.69 -9.59
C ALA A 177 15.48 9.03 -10.15
N SER A 178 14.75 10.14 -9.99
CA SER A 178 15.22 11.45 -10.41
C SER A 178 15.89 12.25 -9.27
N ARG A 179 16.04 11.67 -8.07
CA ARG A 179 16.50 12.36 -6.85
C ARG A 179 17.58 11.61 -6.07
N LEU A 180 17.70 10.30 -6.29
CA LEU A 180 18.70 9.41 -5.70
C LEU A 180 19.65 8.91 -6.80
#